data_AF-A0AB37LB96-F1
#
_entry.id   AF-A0AB37LB96-F1
#
_cell.length_a   1.000
_cell.length_b   1.000
_cell.length_c   1.000
_cell.angle_alpha   90.00
_cell.angle_beta   90.00
_cell.angle_gamma   90.00
#
_symmetry.space_group_name_H-M   'P 1'
#
loop_
_entity.id
_entity.type
_entity.pdbx_description
1 polymer ?
#
loop_
_entity_poly.entity_id
_entity_poly.type
_entity_poly.pdbx_seq_one_letter_code
_entity_poly.pdbx_strand_id
1 'polypeptide(L)'
;MITFNFESVVSSNREPYNNVAAHEELKSMMSRFDRLNIFFDIDEDGYEVIKVESTYVKRFAYQLNDESANWLMTYLSTGKSEDFGVEPSEVQKSDQTNGNEYRKNMLKLFVESKAVNIQFTPEFRDRRGQLTAVANFKFGNIFFFVNRDEDIVSYLQEKGLIR
;
A
#
# COMPACT_ATOMS: atom_id res chain seq x y z
N MET A 1 17.83 37.00 -15.39
CA MET A 1 17.50 36.58 -14.01
C MET A 1 16.03 36.22 -14.03
N ILE A 2 15.67 34.97 -13.69
CA ILE A 2 14.26 34.54 -13.71
C ILE A 2 13.66 34.85 -12.33
N THR A 3 12.52 35.53 -12.33
CA THR A 3 11.75 35.85 -11.12
C THR A 3 10.55 34.91 -11.06
N PHE A 4 10.46 34.10 -10.01
CA PHE A 4 9.31 33.23 -9.77
C PHE A 4 8.24 34.01 -8.98
N ASN A 5 7.01 34.04 -9.48
CA ASN A 5 5.85 34.53 -8.75
C ASN A 5 5.02 33.34 -8.26
N PHE A 6 4.79 33.25 -6.95
CA PHE A 6 4.05 32.17 -6.29
C PHE A 6 2.58 32.55 -5.99
N GLU A 7 2.13 33.76 -6.33
CA GLU A 7 0.75 34.20 -6.07
C GLU A 7 -0.30 33.38 -6.85
N SER A 8 0.08 32.71 -7.94
CA SER A 8 -0.78 31.77 -8.68
C SER A 8 -0.78 30.35 -8.13
N VAL A 9 0.02 30.06 -7.09
CA VAL A 9 0.15 28.70 -6.52
C VAL A 9 -0.96 28.37 -5.52
N VAL A 10 -1.87 29.31 -5.24
CA VAL A 10 -2.95 29.12 -4.25
C VAL A 10 -4.33 29.19 -4.89
N SER A 11 -4.77 28.05 -5.44
CA SER A 11 -6.10 27.44 -5.26
C SER A 11 -6.28 26.37 -6.35
N SER A 12 -5.90 25.13 -6.06
CA SER A 12 -6.35 24.03 -6.89
C SER A 12 -7.76 23.65 -6.43
N ASN A 13 -8.77 24.00 -7.22
CA ASN A 13 -9.96 23.14 -7.33
C ASN A 13 -9.46 21.82 -7.93
N ARG A 14 -8.88 20.97 -7.07
CA ARG A 14 -8.35 19.68 -7.49
C ARG A 14 -9.54 18.80 -7.82
N GLU A 15 -9.59 18.28 -9.03
CA GLU A 15 -10.58 17.27 -9.39
C GLU A 15 -10.40 16.04 -8.48
N PRO A 16 -11.50 15.40 -8.04
CA PRO A 16 -11.42 14.17 -7.26
C PRO A 16 -10.56 13.12 -7.96
N TYR A 17 -9.81 12.35 -7.18
CA TYR A 17 -9.01 11.27 -7.71
C TYR A 17 -9.88 10.26 -8.47
N ASN A 18 -9.51 9.93 -9.72
CA ASN A 18 -10.28 9.01 -10.56
C ASN A 18 -9.96 7.55 -10.20
N ASN A 19 -10.59 7.05 -9.12
CA ASN A 19 -10.34 5.69 -8.64
C ASN A 19 -10.87 4.61 -9.59
N VAL A 20 -11.89 4.91 -10.40
CA VAL A 20 -12.40 4.00 -11.44
C VAL A 20 -11.32 3.74 -12.49
N ALA A 21 -10.65 4.78 -12.99
CA ALA A 21 -9.56 4.61 -13.94
C ALA A 21 -8.37 3.85 -13.33
N ALA A 22 -8.06 4.08 -12.05
CA ALA A 22 -7.04 3.32 -11.33
C ALA A 22 -7.42 1.83 -11.19
N HIS A 23 -8.69 1.52 -10.91
CA HIS A 23 -9.20 0.16 -10.86
C HIS A 23 -9.03 -0.57 -12.20
N GLU A 24 -9.45 0.06 -13.30
CA GLU A 24 -9.33 -0.52 -14.65
C GLU A 24 -7.87 -0.77 -15.04
N GLU A 25 -6.96 0.15 -14.72
CA GLU A 25 -5.53 -0.05 -14.96
C GLU A 25 -4.98 -1.21 -14.13
N LEU A 26 -5.35 -1.30 -12.86
CA LEU A 26 -4.94 -2.41 -11.99
C LEU A 26 -5.50 -3.75 -12.50
N LYS A 27 -6.77 -3.80 -12.90
CA LYS A 27 -7.41 -4.98 -13.50
C LYS A 27 -6.71 -5.39 -14.79
N SER A 28 -6.32 -4.42 -15.61
CA SER A 28 -5.54 -4.63 -16.84
C SER A 28 -4.16 -5.24 -16.54
N MET A 29 -3.45 -4.74 -15.51
CA MET A 29 -2.19 -5.34 -15.03
C MET A 29 -2.39 -6.79 -14.57
N MET A 30 -3.44 -7.04 -13.78
CA MET A 30 -3.76 -8.39 -13.29
C MET A 30 -4.12 -9.36 -14.42
N SER A 31 -4.84 -8.89 -15.43
CA SER A 31 -5.23 -9.70 -16.59
C SER A 31 -4.04 -10.09 -17.47
N ARG A 32 -2.96 -9.31 -17.43
CA ARG A 32 -1.67 -9.65 -18.05
C ARG A 32 -0.79 -10.55 -17.17
N PHE A 33 -1.25 -10.93 -15.98
CA PHE A 33 -0.49 -11.65 -14.97
C PHE A 33 0.78 -10.91 -14.52
N ASP A 34 0.75 -9.56 -14.52
CA ASP A 34 1.87 -8.76 -14.03
C ASP A 34 2.16 -9.10 -12.55
N ARG A 35 3.44 -9.27 -12.21
CA ARG A 35 3.83 -9.27 -10.79
C ARG A 35 3.75 -7.85 -10.23
N LEU A 36 2.96 -7.69 -9.17
CA LEU A 36 2.70 -6.38 -8.56
C LEU A 36 3.64 -6.11 -7.39
N ASN A 37 4.13 -4.89 -7.27
CA ASN A 37 4.74 -4.37 -6.04
C ASN A 37 3.78 -3.39 -5.38
N ILE A 38 3.45 -3.64 -4.13
CA ILE A 38 2.40 -2.96 -3.38
C ILE A 38 2.98 -2.23 -2.17
N PHE A 39 2.49 -1.02 -1.92
CA PHE A 39 2.87 -0.19 -0.77
C PHE A 39 1.60 0.44 -0.17
N PHE A 40 1.30 0.18 1.10
CA PHE A 40 0.17 0.83 1.78
C PHE A 40 0.48 2.28 2.10
N ASP A 41 -0.49 3.18 1.96
CA ASP A 41 -0.39 4.57 2.36
C ASP A 41 -1.78 5.18 2.61
N ILE A 42 -1.80 6.45 3.04
CA ILE A 42 -3.00 7.30 3.00
C ILE A 42 -2.75 8.38 1.95
N ASP A 43 -3.72 8.64 1.07
CA ASP A 43 -3.59 9.71 0.08
C ASP A 43 -3.83 11.10 0.67
N GLU A 44 -3.66 12.12 -0.17
CA GLU A 44 -3.80 13.52 0.24
C GLU A 44 -5.25 13.90 0.61
N ASP A 45 -6.23 13.11 0.17
CA ASP A 45 -7.65 13.31 0.46
C ASP A 45 -8.11 12.54 1.72
N GLY A 46 -7.22 11.70 2.28
CA GLY A 46 -7.43 10.96 3.52
C GLY A 46 -7.96 9.53 3.32
N TYR A 47 -7.90 8.98 2.10
CA TYR A 47 -8.33 7.62 1.81
C TYR A 47 -7.19 6.62 1.98
N GLU A 48 -7.51 5.42 2.43
CA GLU A 48 -6.58 4.30 2.45
C GLU A 48 -6.30 3.86 1.02
N VAL A 49 -5.02 3.76 0.66
CA VAL A 49 -4.60 3.40 -0.68
C VAL A 49 -3.54 2.30 -0.68
N ILE A 50 -3.49 1.57 -1.77
CA ILE A 50 -2.23 0.99 -2.24
C ILE A 50 -1.59 1.92 -3.25
N LYS A 51 -0.27 2.05 -3.18
CA LYS A 51 0.53 2.43 -4.33
C LYS A 51 0.97 1.14 -5.00
N VAL A 52 0.66 0.99 -6.29
CA VAL A 52 0.90 -0.24 -7.04
C VAL A 52 1.72 0.05 -8.28
N GLU A 53 2.69 -0.81 -8.58
CA GLU A 53 3.49 -0.79 -9.80
C GLU A 53 3.76 -2.21 -10.30
N SER A 54 4.13 -2.33 -11.57
CA SER A 54 4.71 -3.55 -12.14
C SER A 54 5.99 -3.22 -12.91
N THR A 55 6.58 -4.20 -13.59
CA THR A 55 7.71 -3.95 -14.50
C THR A 55 7.32 -3.01 -15.66
N TYR A 56 6.05 -3.04 -16.08
CA TYR A 56 5.58 -2.32 -17.27
C TYR A 56 4.81 -1.05 -16.94
N VAL A 57 4.21 -0.98 -15.75
CA VAL A 57 3.36 0.14 -15.34
C VAL A 57 4.00 0.87 -14.16
N LYS A 58 4.17 2.18 -14.31
CA LYS A 58 4.69 3.06 -13.26
C LYS A 58 3.72 3.15 -12.09
N ARG A 59 4.26 3.45 -10.92
CA ARG A 59 3.49 3.57 -9.67
C ARG A 59 2.33 4.55 -9.78
N PHE A 60 1.14 4.09 -9.41
CA PHE A 60 -0.05 4.90 -9.19
C PHE A 60 -0.75 4.48 -7.89
N ALA A 61 -1.66 5.32 -7.38
CA ALA A 61 -2.45 5.02 -6.19
C ALA A 61 -3.76 4.33 -6.58
N TYR A 62 -4.30 3.49 -5.71
CA TYR A 62 -5.63 2.93 -5.85
C TYR A 62 -6.28 2.90 -4.46
N GLN A 63 -7.37 3.64 -4.31
CA GLN A 63 -8.12 3.74 -3.05
C GLN A 63 -8.87 2.45 -2.79
N LEU A 64 -8.74 1.96 -1.57
CA LEU A 64 -9.26 0.69 -1.14
C LEU A 64 -10.62 0.82 -0.45
N ASN A 65 -11.38 -0.26 -0.58
CA ASN A 65 -12.46 -0.68 0.27
C ASN A 65 -12.28 -2.19 0.57
N ASP A 66 -13.15 -2.77 1.39
CA ASP A 66 -13.00 -4.17 1.80
C ASP A 66 -13.03 -5.14 0.61
N GLU A 67 -13.89 -4.91 -0.38
CA GLU A 67 -14.02 -5.78 -1.56
C GLU A 67 -12.77 -5.71 -2.44
N SER A 68 -12.29 -4.50 -2.74
CA SER A 68 -11.09 -4.29 -3.54
C SER A 68 -9.82 -4.79 -2.85
N ALA A 69 -9.74 -4.68 -1.52
CA ALA A 69 -8.65 -5.28 -0.74
C ALA A 69 -8.67 -6.81 -0.85
N ASN A 70 -9.84 -7.44 -0.71
CA ASN A 70 -9.99 -8.89 -0.87
C ASN A 70 -9.67 -9.36 -2.29
N TRP A 71 -10.09 -8.61 -3.30
CA TRP A 71 -9.75 -8.85 -4.70
C TRP A 71 -8.24 -8.80 -4.95
N LEU A 72 -7.56 -7.75 -4.47
CA LEU A 72 -6.10 -7.63 -4.54
C LEU A 72 -5.40 -8.82 -3.89
N MET A 73 -5.81 -9.20 -2.67
CA MET A 73 -5.19 -10.31 -1.94
C MET A 73 -5.42 -11.66 -2.64
N THR A 74 -6.60 -11.84 -3.27
CA THR A 74 -6.91 -13.00 -4.09
C THR A 74 -5.99 -13.06 -5.31
N TYR A 75 -5.79 -11.96 -6.01
CA TYR A 75 -4.87 -11.90 -7.14
C TYR A 75 -3.43 -12.20 -6.70
N LEU A 76 -2.91 -11.51 -5.69
CA LEU A 76 -1.54 -11.72 -5.20
C LEU A 76 -1.28 -13.20 -4.88
N SER A 77 -2.25 -13.85 -4.24
CA SER A 77 -2.15 -15.24 -3.79
C SER A 77 -2.34 -16.25 -4.93
N THR A 78 -3.30 -16.03 -5.82
CA THR A 78 -3.80 -17.05 -6.76
C THR A 78 -3.63 -16.72 -8.25
N GLY A 79 -3.49 -15.43 -8.58
CA GLY A 79 -3.44 -14.91 -9.95
C GLY A 79 -4.81 -14.73 -10.61
N LYS A 80 -5.91 -14.94 -9.88
CA LYS A 80 -7.26 -14.66 -10.38
C LYS A 80 -7.49 -13.15 -10.44
N SER A 81 -7.82 -12.64 -11.62
CA SER A 81 -7.99 -11.21 -11.90
C SER A 81 -9.45 -10.74 -11.92
N GLU A 82 -10.43 -11.65 -11.91
CA GLU A 82 -11.85 -11.30 -11.87
C GLU A 82 -12.18 -10.54 -10.58
N ASP A 83 -12.81 -9.38 -10.72
CA ASP A 83 -13.14 -8.48 -9.61
C ASP A 83 -14.52 -8.77 -9.00
N PHE A 84 -15.37 -9.53 -9.70
CA PHE A 84 -16.73 -9.86 -9.27
C PHE A 84 -17.60 -8.64 -8.97
N GLY A 85 -17.35 -7.52 -9.67
CA GLY A 85 -18.16 -6.31 -9.54
C GLY A 85 -17.80 -5.44 -8.34
N VAL A 86 -16.53 -5.44 -7.92
CA VAL A 86 -15.99 -4.42 -6.98
C VAL A 86 -16.41 -3.04 -7.45
N GLU A 87 -17.00 -2.25 -6.55
CA GLU A 87 -17.37 -0.85 -6.81
C GLU A 87 -16.24 0.08 -6.34
N PRO A 88 -15.31 0.52 -7.21
CA PRO A 88 -14.13 1.28 -6.80
C PRO A 88 -14.44 2.71 -6.33
N SER A 89 -15.68 3.19 -6.52
CA SER A 89 -16.09 4.52 -6.03
C SER A 89 -16.60 4.49 -4.59
N GLU A 90 -16.93 3.31 -4.05
CA GLU A 90 -17.43 3.16 -2.68
C GLU A 90 -16.26 3.04 -1.69
N VAL A 91 -15.57 4.16 -1.48
CA VAL A 91 -14.43 4.26 -0.56
C VAL A 91 -14.74 5.18 0.61
N GLN A 92 -14.14 4.90 1.77
CA GLN A 92 -14.32 5.68 2.99
C GLN A 92 -12.99 6.27 3.42
N LYS A 93 -13.04 7.44 4.08
CA LYS A 93 -11.85 8.05 4.66
C LYS A 93 -11.31 7.16 5.78
N SER A 94 -9.99 7.12 5.89
CA SER A 94 -9.32 6.36 6.93
C SER A 94 -9.57 6.96 8.31
N ASP A 95 -9.78 6.11 9.30
CA ASP A 95 -9.75 6.48 10.71
C ASP A 95 -8.31 6.54 11.27
N GLN A 96 -7.31 6.20 10.46
CA GLN A 96 -5.91 6.18 10.86
C GLN A 96 -5.33 7.59 10.91
N THR A 97 -4.49 7.86 11.91
CA THR A 97 -3.93 9.20 12.13
C THR A 97 -3.01 9.66 11.00
N ASN A 98 -2.27 8.74 10.36
CA ASN A 98 -1.40 9.00 9.23
C ASN A 98 -0.98 7.70 8.52
N GLY A 99 -0.34 7.82 7.36
CA GLY A 99 0.11 6.66 6.57
C GLY A 99 1.15 5.76 7.28
N ASN A 100 1.92 6.26 8.25
CA ASN A 100 2.82 5.40 9.04
C ASN A 100 2.03 4.48 9.99
N GLU A 101 1.03 5.04 10.68
CA GLU A 101 0.14 4.27 11.56
C GLU A 101 -0.62 3.20 10.77
N TYR A 102 -1.15 3.58 9.60
CA TYR A 102 -1.81 2.64 8.70
C TYR A 102 -0.88 1.48 8.28
N ARG A 103 0.33 1.78 7.79
CA ARG A 103 1.33 0.75 7.42
C ARG A 103 1.71 -0.15 8.59
N LYS A 104 1.84 0.40 9.80
CA LYS A 104 2.13 -0.34 11.02
C LYS A 104 1.01 -1.32 11.35
N ASN A 105 -0.24 -0.86 11.30
CA ASN A 105 -1.42 -1.68 11.58
C ASN A 105 -1.60 -2.78 10.52
N MET A 106 -1.37 -2.47 9.25
CA MET A 106 -1.35 -3.47 8.19
C MET A 106 -0.23 -4.51 8.38
N LEU A 107 0.98 -4.11 8.80
CA LEU A 107 2.04 -5.07 9.11
C LEU A 107 1.63 -6.02 10.25
N LYS A 108 1.06 -5.49 11.34
CA LYS A 108 0.55 -6.29 12.46
C LYS A 108 -0.52 -7.27 11.99
N LEU A 109 -1.49 -6.82 11.19
CA LEU A 109 -2.54 -7.67 10.60
C LEU A 109 -1.95 -8.84 9.81
N PHE A 110 -0.95 -8.55 8.96
CA PHE A 110 -0.28 -9.58 8.17
C PHE A 110 0.48 -10.59 9.05
N VAL A 111 1.17 -10.12 10.09
CA VAL A 111 1.84 -10.99 11.07
C VAL A 111 0.83 -11.93 11.75
N GLU A 112 -0.32 -11.41 12.19
CA GLU A 112 -1.34 -12.22 12.86
C GLU A 112 -2.03 -13.21 11.92
N SER A 113 -2.21 -12.85 10.64
CA SER A 113 -2.86 -13.71 9.65
C SER A 113 -2.13 -15.04 9.45
N LYS A 114 -0.81 -15.07 9.65
CA LYS A 114 0.11 -16.20 9.35
C LYS A 114 -0.04 -16.79 7.94
N ALA A 115 -0.76 -16.10 7.04
CA ALA A 115 -1.10 -16.60 5.71
C ALA A 115 0.07 -16.48 4.73
N VAL A 116 1.05 -15.62 5.04
CA VAL A 116 2.19 -15.33 4.18
C VAL A 116 3.48 -15.24 5.00
N ASN A 117 4.58 -15.68 4.40
CA ASN A 117 5.91 -15.48 4.98
C ASN A 117 6.33 -14.02 4.85
N ILE A 118 6.65 -13.40 5.99
CA ILE A 118 7.11 -12.01 6.07
C ILE A 118 8.61 -12.01 6.37
N GLN A 119 9.38 -11.39 5.48
CA GLN A 119 10.83 -11.25 5.64
C GLN A 119 11.13 -9.86 6.20
N PHE A 120 11.83 -9.79 7.32
CA PHE A 120 12.28 -8.55 7.93
C PHE A 120 13.72 -8.24 7.53
N THR A 121 13.99 -6.98 7.21
CA THR A 121 15.36 -6.52 6.98
C THR A 121 16.10 -6.43 8.32
N PRO A 122 17.29 -7.04 8.45
CA PRO A 122 18.07 -6.93 9.69
C PRO A 122 18.39 -5.46 10.00
N GLU A 123 18.31 -5.06 11.27
CA GLU A 123 18.44 -3.66 11.69
C GLU A 123 19.70 -2.97 11.16
N PHE A 124 20.86 -3.62 11.23
CA PHE A 124 22.12 -3.05 10.74
C PHE A 124 22.17 -2.85 9.23
N ARG A 125 21.25 -3.48 8.47
CA ARG A 125 21.08 -3.29 7.02
C ARG A 125 19.96 -2.32 6.69
N ASP A 126 19.08 -2.03 7.65
CA ASP A 126 17.94 -1.16 7.45
C ASP A 126 18.36 0.31 7.52
N ARG A 127 17.52 1.19 6.99
CA ARG A 127 17.74 2.63 7.13
C ARG A 127 17.49 3.04 8.57
N ARG A 128 18.29 3.97 9.07
CA ARG A 128 18.17 4.45 10.46
C ARG A 128 16.75 4.96 10.73
N GLY A 129 16.12 4.41 11.77
CA GLY A 129 14.75 4.76 12.16
C GLY A 129 13.65 4.11 11.32
N GLN A 130 13.99 3.22 10.38
CA GLN A 130 13.01 2.45 9.60
C GLN A 130 13.01 0.97 9.98
N LEU A 131 11.85 0.37 9.79
CA LEU A 131 11.59 -1.06 9.84
C LEU A 131 11.02 -1.46 8.49
N THR A 132 11.80 -2.23 7.75
CA THR A 132 11.48 -2.70 6.41
C THR A 132 11.13 -4.18 6.46
N ALA A 133 9.94 -4.53 5.97
CA ALA A 133 9.49 -5.91 5.84
C ALA A 133 8.85 -6.17 4.46
N VAL A 134 8.91 -7.42 3.99
CA VAL A 134 8.33 -7.83 2.72
C VAL A 134 7.49 -9.08 2.90
N ALA A 135 6.20 -9.00 2.57
CA ALA A 135 5.33 -10.17 2.44
C ALA A 135 5.37 -10.64 0.98
N ASN A 136 5.78 -11.89 0.78
CA ASN A 136 6.03 -12.45 -0.56
C ASN A 136 4.84 -13.30 -1.02
N PHE A 137 4.24 -12.93 -2.15
CA PHE A 137 3.17 -13.68 -2.79
C PHE A 137 3.62 -14.22 -4.16
N LYS A 138 2.82 -15.15 -4.72
CA LYS A 138 3.11 -15.74 -6.03
C LYS A 138 3.05 -14.69 -7.16
N PHE A 139 2.08 -13.78 -7.10
CA PHE A 139 1.84 -12.76 -8.12
C PHE A 139 2.21 -11.34 -7.68
N GLY A 140 3.02 -11.20 -6.62
CA GLY A 140 3.49 -9.90 -6.21
C GLY A 140 4.14 -9.89 -4.84
N ASN A 141 4.53 -8.71 -4.39
CA ASN A 141 5.10 -8.49 -3.07
C ASN A 141 4.44 -7.26 -2.44
N ILE A 142 4.22 -7.32 -1.13
CA ILE A 142 3.82 -6.16 -0.34
C ILE A 142 5.04 -5.71 0.46
N PHE A 143 5.40 -4.44 0.32
CA PHE A 143 6.51 -3.82 1.02
C PHE A 143 5.99 -2.93 2.14
N PHE A 144 6.48 -3.19 3.34
CA PHE A 144 6.23 -2.38 4.52
C PHE A 144 7.46 -1.53 4.81
N PHE A 145 7.28 -0.21 4.80
CA PHE A 145 8.26 0.76 5.29
C PHE A 145 7.62 1.51 6.45
N VAL A 146 7.95 1.11 7.66
CA VAL A 146 7.38 1.67 8.89
C VAL A 146 8.47 2.42 9.64
N ASN A 147 8.15 3.58 10.20
CA ASN A 147 9.05 4.26 11.14
C ASN A 147 9.11 3.45 12.43
N ARG A 148 10.32 3.21 12.93
CA ARG A 148 10.51 2.51 14.20
C ARG A 148 9.99 3.37 15.35
N ASP A 149 9.13 2.76 16.15
CA ASP A 149 8.72 3.24 17.46
C ASP A 149 8.68 2.06 18.45
N GLU A 150 8.51 2.36 19.73
CA GLU A 150 8.49 1.34 20.80
C GLU A 150 7.33 0.34 20.63
N ASP A 151 6.19 0.78 20.10
CA ASP A 151 5.02 -0.06 19.90
C ASP A 151 5.29 -1.17 18.87
N ILE A 152 5.76 -0.83 17.67
CA ILE A 152 6.02 -1.85 16.64
C ILE A 152 7.23 -2.73 16.97
N VAL A 153 8.26 -2.15 17.58
CA VAL A 153 9.48 -2.91 17.93
C VAL A 153 9.17 -3.94 19.00
N SER A 154 8.52 -3.53 20.09
CA SER A 154 8.17 -4.44 21.19
C SER A 154 7.24 -5.56 20.69
N TYR A 155 6.21 -5.21 19.91
CA TYR A 155 5.30 -6.19 19.32
C TYR A 155 6.04 -7.25 18.48
N LEU A 156 6.97 -6.85 17.62
CA LEU A 156 7.70 -7.79 16.75
C LEU A 156 8.75 -8.62 17.51
N GLN A 157 9.37 -8.06 18.56
CA GLN A 157 10.28 -8.79 19.45
C GLN A 157 9.53 -9.85 20.27
N GLU A 158 8.36 -9.53 20.82
CA GLU A 158 7.49 -10.49 21.53
C GLU A 158 7.08 -11.66 20.63
N LYS A 159 6.85 -11.41 19.34
CA LYS A 159 6.56 -12.44 18.33
C LYS A 159 7.82 -13.18 17.86
N GLY A 160 9.02 -12.79 18.29
CA GLY A 160 10.30 -13.39 17.88
C GLY A 160 10.66 -13.15 16.41
N LEU A 161 10.10 -12.12 15.78
CA LEU A 161 10.29 -11.81 14.36
C LEU A 161 11.51 -10.92 14.11
N ILE A 162 11.88 -10.11 15.11
CA ILE A 162 13.09 -9.30 15.12
C ILE A 162 13.81 -9.46 16.47
N ARG A 163 15.05 -8.98 16.55
CA ARG A 163 15.87 -8.98 17.77
C ARG A 163 15.98 -7.57 18.31
#